data_AF-W4LFT4-F1
#
_entry.id   AF-W4LFT4-F1
#
_cell.length_a   1.000
_cell.length_b   1.000
_cell.length_c   1.000
_cell.angle_alpha   90.00
_cell.angle_beta   90.00
_cell.angle_gamma   90.00
#
_symmetry.space_group_name_H-M   'P 1'
#
loop_
_entity.id
_entity.type
_entity.pdbx_description
1 polymer ?
#
loop_
_entity_poly.entity_id
_entity_poly.type
_entity_poly.pdbx_seq_one_letter_code
_entity_poly.pdbx_strand_id
1 'polypeptide(L)'
;MNYLAHLYKRFGDYGPLYVLAAYNYGETNLSRKMRRFGPPAIVSLYSPGYLPGETREYLLRMMTMWVIAAHPGRFHFLLREAADPPFVPFETAPRRDVAVGVAEGGEVKK
;
A
#
# COMPACT_ATOMS: atom_id res chain seq x y z
N MET A 1 -5.53 11.96 2.59
CA MET A 1 -4.46 10.96 2.66
C MET A 1 -4.69 9.94 1.55
N ASN A 2 -3.70 9.67 0.71
CA ASN A 2 -3.83 8.81 -0.46
C ASN A 2 -3.90 7.33 -0.06
N TYR A 3 -4.55 6.49 -0.87
CA TYR A 3 -4.80 5.07 -0.57
C TYR A 3 -3.52 4.27 -0.25
N LEU A 4 -2.42 4.54 -0.94
CA LEU A 4 -1.14 3.87 -0.69
C LEU A 4 -0.57 4.22 0.70
N ALA A 5 -0.77 5.44 1.19
CA ALA A 5 -0.36 5.83 2.54
C ALA A 5 -1.16 5.08 3.63
N HIS A 6 -2.44 4.78 3.36
CA HIS A 6 -3.26 3.94 4.24
C HIS A 6 -2.75 2.48 4.28
N LEU A 7 -2.36 1.92 3.13
CA LEU A 7 -1.76 0.59 3.08
C LEU A 7 -0.39 0.56 3.77
N TYR A 8 0.43 1.60 3.58
CA TYR A 8 1.71 1.73 4.25
C TYR A 8 1.58 1.71 5.77
N LYS A 9 0.60 2.44 6.34
CA LYS A 9 0.32 2.42 7.79
C LYS A 9 -0.02 1.03 8.34
N ARG A 10 -0.59 0.13 7.52
CA ARG A 10 -1.00 -1.20 7.98
C ARG A 10 -0.01 -2.31 7.68
N PHE A 11 0.73 -2.20 6.58
CA PHE A 11 1.58 -3.27 6.08
C PHE A 11 3.06 -2.88 5.98
N GLY A 12 3.40 -1.61 6.22
CA GLY A 12 4.74 -1.06 6.04
C GLY A 12 5.80 -1.74 6.91
N ASP A 13 5.43 -2.16 8.13
CA ASP A 13 6.35 -2.86 9.05
C ASP A 13 6.79 -4.23 8.51
N TYR A 14 5.98 -4.86 7.65
CA TYR A 14 6.35 -6.11 6.96
C TYR A 14 7.18 -5.85 5.68
N GLY A 15 7.30 -4.59 5.27
CA GLY A 15 8.08 -4.15 4.12
C GLY A 15 7.24 -3.67 2.92
N PRO A 16 7.87 -2.98 1.97
CA PRO A 16 7.18 -2.34 0.85
C PRO A 16 6.44 -3.33 -0.07
N LEU A 17 6.91 -4.57 -0.16
CA LEU A 17 6.27 -5.61 -0.96
C LEU A 17 4.95 -6.07 -0.37
N TYR A 18 4.78 -6.00 0.95
CA TYR A 18 3.48 -6.27 1.59
C TYR A 18 2.47 -5.15 1.30
N VAL A 19 2.94 -3.90 1.21
CA VAL A 19 2.09 -2.76 0.83
C VAL A 19 1.59 -2.92 -0.61
N LEU A 20 2.49 -3.27 -1.53
CA LEU A 20 2.13 -3.55 -2.93
C LEU A 20 1.26 -4.81 -3.08
N ALA A 21 1.50 -5.83 -2.26
CA ALA A 21 0.66 -7.02 -2.23
C ALA A 21 -0.76 -6.66 -1.77
N ALA A 22 -0.91 -5.84 -0.73
CA ALA A 22 -2.20 -5.38 -0.25
C ALA A 22 -2.91 -4.50 -1.29
N TYR A 23 -2.17 -3.68 -2.03
CA TYR A 23 -2.70 -2.84 -3.09
C TYR A 23 -3.34 -3.67 -4.21
N ASN A 24 -2.66 -4.73 -4.66
CA ASN A 24 -3.15 -5.56 -5.76
C ASN A 24 -4.10 -6.70 -5.30
N TYR A 25 -3.75 -7.44 -4.24
CA TYR A 25 -4.56 -8.57 -3.75
C TYR A 25 -5.77 -8.11 -2.91
N GLY A 26 -5.75 -6.87 -2.44
CA GLY A 26 -6.72 -6.32 -1.51
C GLY A 26 -6.29 -6.49 -0.05
N GLU A 27 -6.36 -5.40 0.70
CA GLU A 27 -6.01 -5.31 2.13
C GLU A 27 -6.69 -6.36 3.00
N THR A 28 -7.98 -6.62 2.78
CA THR A 28 -8.78 -7.57 3.56
C THR A 28 -8.34 -9.00 3.28
N ASN A 29 -8.04 -9.32 2.02
CA ASN A 29 -7.61 -10.65 1.62
C ASN A 29 -6.22 -10.97 2.18
N LEU A 30 -5.28 -10.03 2.06
CA LEU A 30 -3.95 -10.18 2.63
C LEU A 30 -4.01 -10.31 4.16
N SER A 31 -4.79 -9.46 4.84
CA SER A 31 -4.98 -9.53 6.30
C SER A 31 -5.58 -10.86 6.75
N ARG A 32 -6.57 -11.40 6.01
CA ARG A 32 -7.14 -12.73 6.28
C ARG A 32 -6.12 -13.83 6.11
N LYS A 33 -5.30 -13.77 5.05
CA LYS A 33 -4.24 -14.75 4.78
C LYS A 33 -3.16 -14.72 5.87
N MET A 34 -2.70 -13.53 6.25
CA MET A 34 -1.72 -13.32 7.32
C MET A 34 -2.25 -13.77 8.68
N ARG A 35 -3.52 -13.53 8.99
CA ARG A 35 -4.12 -14.03 10.22
C ARG A 35 -4.20 -15.56 10.26
N ARG A 36 -4.43 -16.20 9.11
CA ARG A 36 -4.58 -17.67 9.02
C ARG A 36 -3.24 -18.41 9.01
N PHE A 37 -2.22 -17.84 8.37
CA PHE A 37 -0.96 -18.54 8.09
C PHE A 37 0.28 -17.83 8.62
N GLY A 38 0.12 -16.65 9.23
CA GLY A 38 1.21 -15.75 9.55
C GLY A 38 1.71 -14.96 8.35
N PRO A 39 2.45 -13.87 8.57
CA PRO A 39 3.22 -13.19 7.51
C PRO A 39 4.33 -14.12 7.00
N PRO A 40 4.37 -14.47 5.70
CA PRO A 40 5.45 -15.27 5.14
C PRO A 40 6.77 -14.48 5.06
N ALA A 41 7.87 -15.19 4.84
CA ALA A 41 9.10 -14.50 4.41
C ALA A 41 8.84 -13.73 3.11
N ILE A 42 9.51 -12.59 2.93
CA ILE A 42 9.28 -11.70 1.78
C ILE A 42 9.53 -12.42 0.44
N VAL A 43 10.51 -13.32 0.41
CA VAL A 43 10.82 -14.16 -0.77
C VAL A 43 9.68 -15.11 -1.13
N SER A 44 8.89 -15.53 -0.15
CA SER A 44 7.77 -16.44 -0.35
C SER A 44 6.53 -15.74 -0.91
N LEU A 45 6.48 -14.40 -0.95
CA LEU A 45 5.41 -13.67 -1.63
C LEU A 45 5.41 -13.93 -3.14
N TYR A 46 6.55 -14.32 -3.71
CA TYR A 46 6.67 -14.68 -5.13
C TYR A 46 6.42 -16.17 -5.39
N SER A 47 6.40 -16.99 -4.33
CA SER A 47 6.16 -18.42 -4.44
C SER A 47 4.66 -18.72 -4.59
N PRO A 48 4.30 -19.78 -5.34
CA PRO A 48 2.92 -20.25 -5.38
C PRO A 48 2.35 -20.56 -3.98
N GLY A 49 1.04 -20.35 -3.81
CA GLY A 49 0.28 -20.79 -2.63
C GLY A 49 -0.11 -19.69 -1.63
N TYR A 50 0.76 -18.71 -1.38
CA TYR A 50 0.43 -17.63 -0.46
C TYR A 50 -0.45 -16.55 -1.09
N LEU A 51 0.01 -15.98 -2.20
CA LEU A 51 -0.72 -15.00 -3.03
C LEU A 51 -1.28 -15.64 -4.31
N PRO A 52 -2.34 -15.09 -4.92
CA PRO A 52 -2.81 -15.53 -6.24
C PRO A 52 -1.80 -15.18 -7.34
N GLY A 53 -1.89 -15.87 -8.49
CA GLY A 53 -0.93 -15.73 -9.59
C GLY A 53 -0.75 -14.29 -10.08
N GLU A 54 -1.85 -13.59 -10.30
CA GLU A 54 -1.87 -12.20 -10.74
C GLU A 54 -1.09 -11.28 -9.79
N THR A 55 -1.31 -11.39 -8.48
CA THR A 55 -0.58 -10.57 -7.50
C THR A 55 0.90 -10.88 -7.47
N ARG A 56 1.29 -12.16 -7.58
CA ARG A 56 2.72 -12.52 -7.65
C ARG A 56 3.38 -11.91 -8.87
N GLU A 57 2.71 -11.95 -10.02
CA GLU A 57 3.20 -11.33 -11.25
C GLU A 57 3.30 -9.81 -11.13
N TYR A 58 2.29 -9.17 -10.54
CA TYR A 58 2.31 -7.74 -10.23
C TYR A 58 3.53 -7.36 -9.36
N LEU A 59 3.80 -8.11 -8.29
CA LEU A 59 4.96 -7.87 -7.43
C LEU A 59 6.28 -8.05 -8.17
N LEU A 60 6.38 -9.08 -9.03
CA LEU A 60 7.58 -9.29 -9.85
C LEU A 60 7.79 -8.11 -10.81
N ARG A 61 6.74 -7.64 -11.48
CA ARG A 61 6.81 -6.46 -12.37
C ARG A 61 7.28 -5.21 -11.62
N MET A 62 6.75 -4.96 -10.42
CA MET A 62 7.17 -3.83 -9.58
C MET A 62 8.63 -3.94 -9.15
N MET A 63 9.10 -5.15 -8.83
CA MET A 63 10.52 -5.36 -8.52
C MET A 63 11.41 -5.11 -9.72
N THR A 64 11.03 -5.61 -10.89
CA THR A 64 11.75 -5.36 -12.13
C THR A 64 11.85 -3.86 -12.40
N MET A 65 10.74 -3.12 -12.24
CA MET A 65 10.75 -1.66 -12.38
C MET A 65 11.68 -0.99 -11.38
N TRP A 66 11.65 -1.39 -10.11
CA TRP A 66 12.55 -0.82 -9.10
C TRP A 66 14.03 -1.12 -9.42
N VAL A 67 14.36 -2.36 -9.80
CA VAL A 67 15.73 -2.74 -10.18
C VAL A 67 16.20 -1.95 -11.41
N ILE A 68 15.35 -1.80 -12.44
CA ILE A 68 15.66 -0.99 -13.63
C ILE A 68 15.86 0.48 -13.24
N ALA A 69 14.96 1.05 -12.46
CA ALA A 69 15.04 2.45 -12.04
C ALA A 69 16.28 2.73 -11.18
N ALA A 70 16.72 1.76 -10.36
CA ALA A 70 17.94 1.88 -9.57
C ALA A 70 19.23 1.78 -10.41
N HIS A 71 19.18 1.10 -11.55
CA HIS A 71 20.34 0.83 -12.40
C HIS A 71 20.03 0.98 -13.90
N PRO A 72 19.52 2.15 -14.36
CA PRO A 72 18.99 2.31 -15.71
C PRO A 72 20.03 1.99 -16.80
N GLY A 73 21.27 2.44 -16.62
CA GLY A 73 22.36 2.19 -17.56
C GLY A 73 22.74 0.71 -17.71
N ARG A 74 22.57 -0.13 -16.69
CA ARG A 74 22.80 -1.58 -16.79
C ARG A 74 21.78 -2.28 -17.69
N PHE A 75 20.60 -1.69 -17.81
CA PHE A 75 19.51 -2.19 -18.65
C PHE A 75 19.35 -1.36 -19.92
N HIS A 76 20.38 -0.59 -20.30
CA HIS A 76 20.40 0.27 -21.50
C HIS A 76 19.26 1.31 -21.57
N PHE A 77 18.71 1.69 -20.41
CA PHE A 77 17.78 2.82 -20.33
C PHE A 77 18.55 4.12 -20.11
N LEU A 78 18.15 5.14 -20.86
CA LEU A 78 18.51 6.53 -20.60
C LEU A 78 17.35 7.17 -19.85
N LEU A 79 17.49 7.36 -18.54
CA LEU A 79 16.55 8.20 -17.80
C LEU A 79 16.82 9.65 -18.19
N ARG A 80 15.86 10.28 -18.86
CA ARG A 80 15.87 11.73 -19.02
C ARG A 80 15.75 12.34 -17.62
N GLU A 81 16.55 13.37 -17.32
CA GLU A 81 16.31 14.17 -16.13
C GLU A 81 14.83 14.59 -16.12
N ALA A 82 14.15 14.26 -15.01
CA ALA A 82 12.82 14.79 -14.81
C ALA A 82 12.98 16.31 -14.73
N ALA A 83 12.40 17.05 -15.67
CA ALA A 83 12.17 18.46 -15.42
C ALA A 83 11.37 18.53 -14.12
N ASP A 84 11.76 19.41 -13.19
CA ASP A 84 10.98 19.63 -11.98
C ASP A 84 9.51 19.82 -12.39
N PRO A 85 8.59 18.94 -11.96
CA PRO A 85 7.20 19.13 -12.28
C PRO A 85 6.79 20.51 -11.74
N PRO A 86 5.98 21.29 -12.47
CA PRO A 86 5.53 22.58 -11.99
C PRO A 86 4.94 22.40 -10.59
N PHE A 87 5.40 23.20 -9.64
CA PHE A 87 4.87 23.20 -8.28
C PHE A 87 3.35 23.34 -8.32
N VAL A 88 2.64 22.29 -7.94
CA VAL A 88 1.18 22.31 -7.75
C VAL A 88 0.97 22.52 -6.26
N PRO A 89 0.51 23.71 -5.81
CA PRO A 89 0.14 23.92 -4.42
C PRO A 89 -0.96 22.92 -4.06
N PHE A 90 -0.82 22.22 -2.94
CA PHE A 90 -1.94 21.46 -2.39
C PHE A 90 -3.05 22.45 -2.01
N GLU A 91 -4.17 22.44 -2.74
CA GLU A 91 -5.40 23.07 -2.23
C GLU A 91 -5.80 22.33 -0.95
N THR A 92 -5.68 23.01 0.19
CA THR A 92 -6.23 22.53 1.44
C THR A 92 -7.75 22.48 1.27
N ALA A 93 -8.32 21.28 1.21
CA ALA A 93 -9.77 21.11 1.29
C ALA A 93 -10.28 21.83 2.54
N PRO A 94 -11.35 22.65 2.45
CA PRO A 94 -11.85 23.40 3.59
C PRO A 94 -12.21 22.44 4.72
N ARG A 95 -11.75 22.76 5.93
CA ARG A 95 -12.07 22.04 7.17
C ARG A 95 -13.59 22.04 7.32
N ARG A 96 -14.24 20.90 7.11
CA ARG A 96 -15.63 20.72 7.54
C ARG A 96 -15.60 20.38 9.03
N ASP A 97 -15.96 21.34 9.85
CA ASP A 97 -16.19 21.12 11.27
C ASP A 97 -17.46 20.28 11.42
N VAL A 98 -17.29 18.96 11.53
CA VAL A 98 -18.39 18.06 11.84
C VAL A 98 -18.62 18.15 13.34
N ALA A 99 -19.67 18.86 13.75
CA ALA A 99 -20.14 18.85 15.12
C ALA A 99 -20.63 17.42 15.47
N VAL A 100 -19.82 16.67 16.21
CA VAL A 100 -20.20 15.40 16.79
C VAL A 100 -20.97 15.69 18.07
N GLY A 101 -22.30 15.75 17.98
CA GLY A 101 -23.16 15.71 19.16
C GLY A 101 -23.09 14.32 19.78
N VAL A 102 -22.44 14.20 20.94
CA VAL A 102 -22.45 12.99 21.76
C VAL A 102 -23.83 12.89 22.43
N ALA A 103 -24.63 11.92 22.02
CA ALA A 103 -25.79 11.48 22.79
C ALA A 103 -25.29 10.52 23.88
N GLU A 104 -25.16 11.01 25.13
CA GLU A 104 -25.00 10.14 26.28
C GLU A 104 -26.32 9.46 26.61
N GLY A 105 -26.31 8.13 26.60
CA GLY A 105 -27.44 7.32 26.98
C GLY A 105 -27.37 6.91 28.45
N GLY A 106 -28.51 7.01 29.12
CA GLY A 106 -28.99 5.98 30.04
C GLY A 106 -29.26 6.41 31.47
N GLU A 107 -30.52 6.30 31.89
CA GLU A 107 -30.86 5.70 33.17
C GLU A 107 -32.26 5.05 33.08
N VAL A 108 -32.32 3.75 33.41
CA VAL A 108 -33.55 2.99 33.65
C VAL A 108 -33.44 2.38 35.05
N LYS A 109 -34.38 2.75 35.93
CA LYS A 109 -34.88 2.05 37.14
C LYS A 109 -35.73 3.08 37.92
N LYS A 110 -36.93 2.83 38.44
CA LYS A 110 -37.81 1.68 38.59
C LYS A 110 -39.25 2.20 38.52
#